data_AF-A0A960SF09-F1
#
_entry.id   AF-A0A960SF09-F1
#
_cell.length_a   1.000
_cell.length_b   1.000
_cell.length_c   1.000
_cell.angle_alpha   90.00
_cell.angle_beta   90.00
_cell.angle_gamma   90.00
#
_symmetry.space_group_name_H-M   'P 1'
#
loop_
_entity.id
_entity.type
_entity.pdbx_description
1 polymer ?
#
loop_
_entity_poly.entity_id
_entity_poly.type
_entity_poly.pdbx_seq_one_letter_code
_entity_poly.pdbx_strand_id
1 'polypeptide(L)'
;MEVKTEGHKYELDSFEGGPAQVLQFIEKRPASEGSTELETINDGTTNEEVLRVLINRMNHLQDKFPCRENAIVITKLEESLMWLNHRTANRTARGVEGKQVA
;
A
#
# COMPACT_ATOMS: atom_id res chain seq x y z
N MET A 1 12.37 3.28 11.04
CA MET A 1 11.72 2.19 10.28
C MET A 1 12.79 1.24 9.81
N GLU A 2 12.57 -0.04 10.03
CA GLU A 2 13.48 -1.13 9.65
C GLU A 2 12.77 -2.09 8.69
N VAL A 3 13.49 -2.54 7.66
CA VAL A 3 12.99 -3.53 6.69
C VAL A 3 13.26 -4.93 7.25
N LYS A 4 12.21 -5.71 7.52
CA LYS A 4 12.31 -7.11 7.97
C LYS A 4 12.22 -8.11 6.82
N THR A 5 11.44 -7.76 5.80
CA THR A 5 11.35 -8.52 4.55
C THR A 5 11.22 -7.51 3.42
N GLU A 6 12.18 -7.54 2.49
CA GLU A 6 12.25 -6.57 1.38
C GLU A 6 10.91 -6.51 0.63
N GLY A 7 10.35 -5.31 0.49
CA GLY A 7 9.08 -5.08 -0.19
C GLY A 7 7.81 -5.52 0.56
N HIS A 8 7.93 -6.25 1.69
CA HIS A 8 6.78 -6.93 2.31
C HIS A 8 6.57 -6.64 3.79
N LYS A 9 7.61 -6.57 4.61
CA LYS A 9 7.46 -6.42 6.07
C LYS A 9 8.38 -5.35 6.63
N TYR A 10 7.79 -4.43 7.38
CA TYR A 10 8.46 -3.27 7.95
C TYR A 10 8.11 -3.13 9.44
N GLU A 11 9.12 -2.82 10.26
CA GLU A 11 8.91 -2.33 11.63
C GLU A 11 8.99 -0.79 11.64
N LEU A 12 7.97 -0.15 12.21
CA LEU A 12 7.84 1.29 12.33
C LEU A 12 8.11 1.70 13.78
N ASP A 13 8.87 2.77 13.94
CA ASP A 13 9.18 3.30 15.27
C ASP A 13 7.92 3.93 15.87
N SER A 14 7.68 3.64 17.14
CA SER A 14 6.66 4.35 17.92
C SER A 14 7.20 5.72 18.34
N PHE A 15 6.38 6.76 18.17
CA PHE A 15 6.79 8.14 18.44
C PHE A 15 7.29 8.35 19.88
N GLU A 16 6.61 7.75 20.86
CA GLU A 16 6.94 7.85 22.29
C GLU A 16 7.82 6.69 22.80
N GLY A 17 8.53 5.99 21.90
CA GLY A 17 9.42 4.88 22.28
C GLY A 17 8.71 3.63 22.80
N GLY A 18 7.40 3.52 22.59
CA GLY A 18 6.63 2.31 22.86
C GLY A 18 7.02 1.13 21.93
N PRO A 19 6.33 -0.02 22.04
CA PRO A 19 6.58 -1.16 21.17
C PRO A 19 6.51 -0.78 19.69
N ALA A 20 7.42 -1.31 18.87
CA ALA A 20 7.41 -1.08 17.44
C ALA A 20 6.07 -1.50 16.82
N GLN A 21 5.63 -0.76 15.81
CA GLN A 21 4.45 -1.11 15.02
C GLN A 21 4.90 -1.90 13.79
N VAL A 22 4.02 -2.72 13.23
CA VAL A 22 4.35 -3.56 12.06
C VAL A 22 3.44 -3.22 10.90
N LEU A 23 4.04 -3.05 9.72
CA LEU A 23 3.31 -2.97 8.45
C LEU A 23 3.72 -4.15 7.57
N GLN A 24 2.74 -5.02 7.28
CA GLN A 24 2.87 -6.18 6.42
C GLN A 24 2.05 -5.96 5.16
N PHE A 25 2.72 -5.96 4.00
CA PHE A 25 2.08 -6.05 2.69
C PHE A 25 1.94 -7.51 2.27
N ILE A 26 0.94 -7.77 1.44
CA ILE A 26 0.75 -9.09 0.85
C ILE A 26 2.01 -9.55 0.10
N GLU A 27 2.46 -10.76 0.38
CA GLU A 27 3.58 -11.41 -0.31
C GLU A 27 3.04 -12.62 -1.07
N LYS A 28 3.26 -12.61 -2.39
CA LYS A 28 2.87 -13.72 -3.26
C LYS A 28 4.06 -14.26 -4.04
N ARG A 29 4.10 -15.57 -4.25
CA ARG A 29 5.12 -16.25 -5.06
C ARG A 29 4.45 -17.23 -6.02
N PRO A 30 5.11 -17.65 -7.12
CA PRO A 30 4.62 -18.73 -7.97
C PRO A 30 4.41 -20.01 -7.16
N ALA A 31 3.27 -20.69 -7.32
CA ALA A 31 2.95 -21.92 -6.60
C ALA A 31 3.91 -23.09 -6.91
N SER A 32 4.58 -23.04 -8.06
CA SER A 32 5.65 -23.96 -8.44
C SER A 32 6.60 -23.27 -9.40
N GLU A 33 7.79 -23.85 -9.60
CA GLU A 33 8.78 -23.33 -10.55
C GLU A 33 8.16 -23.23 -11.95
N GLY A 34 8.14 -22.01 -12.51
CA GLY A 34 7.54 -21.72 -13.83
C GLY A 34 6.01 -21.55 -13.85
N SER A 35 5.30 -21.66 -12.72
CA SER A 35 3.86 -21.41 -12.68
C SER A 35 3.52 -19.93 -12.82
N THR A 36 2.40 -19.64 -13.49
CA THR A 36 1.82 -18.27 -13.55
C THR A 36 0.80 -18.02 -12.44
N GLU A 37 0.44 -19.07 -11.70
CA GLU A 37 -0.44 -18.99 -10.55
C GLU A 37 0.36 -18.56 -9.32
N LEU A 38 -0.15 -17.54 -8.62
CA LEU A 38 0.47 -16.96 -7.45
C LEU A 38 -0.21 -17.47 -6.18
N GLU A 39 0.57 -18.03 -5.26
CA GLU A 39 0.14 -18.35 -3.90
C GLU A 39 0.54 -17.23 -2.92
N THR A 40 -0.31 -17.00 -1.92
CA THR A 40 -0.01 -16.06 -0.83
C THR A 40 0.88 -16.76 0.19
N ILE A 41 2.07 -16.21 0.42
CA ILE A 41 3.03 -16.70 1.42
C ILE A 41 2.78 -16.03 2.76
N ASN A 42 2.61 -14.71 2.74
CA ASN A 42 2.25 -13.91 3.90
C ASN A 42 1.07 -13.01 3.51
N ASP A 43 -0.01 -13.13 4.27
CA ASP A 43 -1.14 -12.21 4.11
C ASP A 43 -0.76 -10.81 4.62
N GLY A 44 -1.42 -9.79 4.09
CA GLY A 44 -1.10 -8.40 4.42
C GLY A 44 -1.94 -7.41 3.64
N THR A 45 -1.61 -6.13 3.83
CA THR A 45 -2.32 -5.03 3.19
C THR A 45 -1.81 -4.74 1.77
N THR A 46 -2.41 -3.75 1.12
CA THR A 46 -2.01 -3.26 -0.20
C THR A 46 -1.54 -1.81 -0.12
N ASN A 47 -0.86 -1.34 -1.17
CA ASN A 47 -0.46 0.06 -1.28
C ASN A 47 -1.68 0.99 -1.25
N GLU A 48 -2.74 0.60 -1.95
CA GLU A 48 -3.99 1.34 -2.06
C GLU A 48 -4.65 1.52 -0.70
N GLU A 49 -4.65 0.49 0.15
CA GLU A 49 -5.26 0.55 1.47
C GLU A 49 -4.45 1.43 2.44
N VAL A 50 -3.11 1.35 2.40
CA VAL A 50 -2.24 2.26 3.17
C VAL A 50 -2.44 3.72 2.74
N LEU A 51 -2.56 3.98 1.43
CA LEU A 51 -2.87 5.32 0.93
C LEU A 51 -4.25 5.80 1.42
N ARG A 52 -5.28 4.95 1.44
CA ARG A 52 -6.61 5.30 1.96
C ARG A 52 -6.56 5.69 3.44
N VAL A 53 -5.82 4.94 4.26
CA VAL A 53 -5.61 5.29 5.68
C VAL A 53 -4.91 6.65 5.81
N LEU A 54 -3.86 6.90 5.02
CA LEU A 54 -3.15 8.18 5.05
C LEU A 54 -4.04 9.35 4.58
N ILE A 55 -4.82 9.18 3.51
CA ILE A 55 -5.78 10.18 3.04
C ILE A 55 -6.81 10.49 4.14
N ASN A 56 -7.39 9.47 4.76
CA ASN A 56 -8.34 9.65 5.86
C ASN A 56 -7.72 10.42 7.04
N ARG A 57 -6.50 10.05 7.44
CA ARG A 57 -5.76 10.71 8.52
C ARG A 57 -5.45 12.17 8.20
N MET A 58 -5.03 12.46 6.97
CA MET A 58 -4.69 13.81 6.54
C MET A 58 -5.93 14.70 6.42
N ASN A 59 -7.06 14.17 5.93
CA ASN A 59 -8.33 14.90 5.95
C ASN A 59 -8.74 15.27 7.38
N HIS A 60 -8.67 14.32 8.33
CA HIS A 60 -8.93 14.63 9.74
C HIS A 60 -8.01 15.75 10.29
N LEU A 61 -6.73 15.76 9.91
CA LEU A 61 -5.81 16.82 10.31
C LEU A 61 -6.15 18.15 9.65
N GLN A 62 -6.53 18.16 8.39
CA GLN A 62 -6.92 19.36 7.67
C GLN A 62 -8.20 19.97 8.27
N ASP A 63 -9.17 19.15 8.66
CA ASP A 63 -10.41 19.62 9.30
C ASP A 63 -10.13 20.24 10.68
N LYS A 64 -9.22 19.64 11.45
CA LYS A 64 -8.90 20.08 12.81
C LYS A 64 -7.90 21.24 12.84
N PHE A 65 -6.93 21.23 11.94
CA PHE A 65 -5.79 22.14 11.87
C PHE A 65 -5.48 22.48 10.40
N PRO A 66 -6.31 23.34 9.77
CA PRO A 66 -6.21 23.59 8.35
C PRO A 66 -4.92 24.32 8.00
N CYS A 67 -4.18 23.78 7.03
CA CYS A 67 -3.05 24.46 6.39
C CYS A 67 -2.97 24.13 4.89
N ARG A 68 -2.13 24.88 4.18
CA ARG A 68 -1.96 24.70 2.73
C ARG A 68 -1.24 23.39 2.41
N GLU A 69 -0.25 23.04 3.22
CA GLU A 69 0.60 21.87 3.05
C GLU A 69 -0.21 20.58 3.17
N ASN A 70 -1.11 20.49 4.15
CA ASN A 70 -2.04 19.37 4.32
C ASN A 70 -2.90 19.18 3.07
N ALA A 71 -3.51 20.25 2.54
CA ALA A 71 -4.33 20.19 1.33
C ALA A 71 -3.53 19.71 0.10
N ILE A 72 -2.27 20.16 -0.03
CA ILE A 72 -1.37 19.70 -1.10
C ILE A 72 -1.07 18.20 -0.94
N VAL A 73 -0.75 17.74 0.27
CA VAL A 73 -0.46 16.33 0.55
C VAL A 73 -1.68 15.45 0.25
N ILE A 74 -2.88 15.84 0.70
CA ILE A 74 -4.12 15.10 0.40
C ILE A 74 -4.28 14.92 -1.11
N THR A 75 -4.18 16.01 -1.88
CA THR A 75 -4.30 15.98 -3.34
C THR A 75 -3.30 15.00 -3.97
N LYS A 76 -2.06 14.95 -3.48
CA LYS A 76 -1.02 14.06 -4.02
C LYS A 76 -1.21 12.60 -3.63
N LEU A 77 -1.73 12.34 -2.44
CA LEU A 77 -2.08 10.97 -2.03
C LEU A 77 -3.27 10.45 -2.84
N GLU A 78 -4.29 11.28 -3.09
CA GLU A 78 -5.43 10.94 -3.94
C GLU A 78 -5.02 10.69 -5.40
N GLU A 79 -4.13 11.53 -5.95
CA GLU A 79 -3.55 11.32 -7.29
C GLU A 79 -2.77 10.00 -7.36
N SER A 80 -1.99 9.69 -6.33
CA SER A 80 -1.25 8.42 -6.25
C SER A 80 -2.21 7.22 -6.22
N LEU A 81 -3.28 7.29 -5.42
CA LEU A 81 -4.31 6.25 -5.34
C LEU A 81 -5.04 6.07 -6.67
N MET A 82 -5.36 7.17 -7.36
CA MET A 82 -5.97 7.15 -8.70
C MET A 82 -5.11 6.37 -9.70
N TRP A 83 -3.80 6.61 -9.73
CA TRP A 83 -2.89 5.91 -10.65
C TRP A 83 -2.78 4.42 -10.34
N LEU A 84 -2.77 4.03 -9.06
CA LEU A 84 -2.79 2.62 -8.68
C LEU A 84 -4.09 1.93 -9.12
N ASN A 85 -5.24 2.56 -8.88
CA ASN A 85 -6.54 2.02 -9.31
C ASN A 85 -6.64 1.93 -10.83
N HIS A 86 -6.13 2.93 -11.57
CA HIS A 86 -6.09 2.91 -13.02
C HIS A 86 -5.25 1.74 -13.54
N ARG A 87 -4.08 1.49 -12.94
CA ARG A 87 -3.24 0.33 -13.26
C ARG A 87 -3.98 -0.99 -13.03
N THR A 88 -4.67 -1.12 -11.90
CA THR A 88 -5.46 -2.33 -11.59
C THR A 88 -6.59 -2.53 -12.59
N ALA A 89 -7.40 -1.48 -12.85
CA ALA A 89 -8.49 -1.54 -13.83
C ALA A 89 -8.01 -1.92 -15.23
N ASN A 90 -6.87 -1.38 -15.68
CA ASN A 90 -6.27 -1.73 -16.96
C ASN A 90 -5.87 -3.22 -17.02
N ARG A 91 -5.29 -3.75 -15.94
CA ARG A 91 -4.95 -5.18 -15.84
C ARG A 91 -6.18 -6.08 -15.80
N THR A 92 -7.24 -5.68 -15.09
CA THR A 92 -8.52 -6.39 -15.07
C THR A 92 -9.16 -6.41 -16.46
N ALA A 93 -9.19 -5.27 -17.16
CA ALA A 93 -9.73 -5.17 -18.53
C ALA A 93 -8.98 -6.05 -19.53
N ARG A 94 -7.68 -6.28 -19.31
CA ARG A 94 -6.84 -7.18 -20.12
C ARG A 94 -6.89 -8.64 -19.67
N GLY A 95 -7.58 -8.97 -18.57
CA GLY A 95 -7.68 -10.33 -18.03
C GLY A 95 -6.39 -10.88 -17.41
N VAL A 96 -5.47 -9.99 -16.97
CA VAL A 96 -4.14 -10.34 -16.42
C VAL A 96 -3.98 -9.99 -14.94
N GLU A 97 -5.08 -9.70 -14.24
CA GLU A 97 -5.05 -9.48 -12.80
C GLU A 97 -4.60 -10.74 -12.06
N GLY A 98 -3.61 -10.60 -11.16
CA GLY A 98 -3.04 -11.73 -10.41
C GLY A 98 -2.09 -12.65 -11.20
N LYS A 99 -1.81 -12.38 -12.47
CA LYS A 99 -0.84 -13.14 -13.28
C LYS A 99 0.46 -12.36 -13.45
N GLN A 100 1.62 -13.05 -13.50
CA GLN A 100 2.92 -12.44 -13.86
C GLN A 100 3.04 -12.01 -15.34
N VAL A 101 1.92 -11.84 -16.05
CA VAL A 101 1.92 -11.36 -17.42
C VAL A 101 1.78 -9.83 -17.39
N ALA A 102 2.70 -9.15 -18.07
CA ALA A 102 2.69 -7.69 -18.23
C ALA A 102 1.48 -7.24 -19.03
#